data_AF-S7RD50-F1
#
_entry.id   AF-S7RD50-F1
#
_cell.length_a   1.000
_cell.length_b   1.000
_cell.length_c   1.000
_cell.angle_alpha   90.00
_cell.angle_beta   90.00
_cell.angle_gamma   90.00
#
_symmetry.space_group_name_H-M   'P 1'
#
loop_
_entity.id
_entity.type
_entity.pdbx_description
1 polymer ?
#
loop_
_entity_poly.entity_id
_entity_poly.type
_entity_poly.pdbx_seq_one_letter_code
_entity_poly.pdbx_strand_id
1 'polypeptide(L)' 'FERLRDAQVKAGLPPWAPFESEEEWGLAQWLIKNVGHTQLNEYLNLPIVR' A
#
# COMPACT_ATOMS: atom_id res chain seq x y z
N PHE A 1 4.56 -3.17 6.66
CA PHE A 1 3.11 -3.39 6.81
C PHE A 1 2.72 -3.57 8.27
N GLU A 2 2.99 -4.70 8.94
CA GLU A 2 2.60 -4.89 10.36
C GLU A 2 3.10 -3.79 11.32
N ARG A 3 4.39 -3.45 11.30
CA ARG A 3 4.93 -2.35 12.13
C ARG A 3 4.28 -0.99 11.83
N LEU A 4 3.90 -0.75 10.58
CA LEU A 4 3.25 0.50 10.17
C LEU A 4 1.80 0.53 10.67
N ARG A 5 1.09 -0.59 10.53
CA ARG A 5 -0.25 -0.79 11.06
C ARG A 5 -0.29 -0.56 12.57
N ASP A 6 0.65 -1.15 13.31
CA ASP A 6 0.73 -0.95 14.77
C ASP A 6 0.97 0.51 15.15
N ALA A 7 1.83 1.20 14.40
CA ALA A 7 2.09 2.62 14.59
C ALA A 7 0.84 3.48 14.30
N GLN A 8 0.08 3.13 13.27
CA GLN A 8 -1.17 3.81 12.90
C GLN A 8 -2.26 3.62 13.95
N VAL A 9 -2.45 2.39 14.40
CA VAL A 9 -3.40 2.08 15.48
C VAL A 9 -3.04 2.84 16.76
N LYS A 10 -1.74 2.88 17.13
CA LYS A 10 -1.27 3.70 18.26
C LYS A 10 -1.50 5.19 18.07
N ALA A 11 -1.47 5.66 16.83
CA ALA A 11 -1.73 7.06 16.48
C ALA A 11 -3.24 7.36 16.30
N GLY A 12 -4.13 6.39 16.49
CA GLY A 12 -5.57 6.55 16.27
C GLY A 12 -5.97 6.69 14.79
N LEU A 13 -5.07 6.34 13.87
CA LEU A 13 -5.33 6.33 12.44
C LEU A 13 -5.94 5.00 12.00
N PRO A 14 -6.62 4.97 10.83
CA PRO A 14 -7.02 3.73 10.20
C PRO A 14 -5.81 2.78 10.06
N PRO A 15 -5.97 1.47 10.31
CA PRO A 15 -4.89 0.47 10.20
C PRO A 15 -4.26 0.34 8.81
N TRP A 16 -4.93 0.88 7.79
CA TRP A 16 -4.54 0.91 6.39
C TRP A 16 -4.21 2.32 5.90
N ALA A 17 -4.07 3.32 6.78
CA ALA A 17 -3.60 4.63 6.35
C ALA A 17 -2.22 4.51 5.65
N PRO A 18 -1.79 5.44 4.80
CA PRO A 18 -2.56 6.55 4.22
C PRO A 18 -3.54 6.13 3.12
N PHE A 19 -3.72 4.84 2.88
CA PHE A 19 -4.60 4.34 1.83
C PHE A 19 -6.06 4.61 2.17
N GLU A 20 -6.90 4.75 1.14
CA GLU A 20 -8.33 5.04 1.26
C GLU A 20 -9.08 3.83 1.84
N SER A 21 -8.64 2.62 1.50
CA SER A 21 -9.31 1.38 1.92
C SER A 21 -8.33 0.24 2.25
N GLU A 22 -8.86 -0.77 2.95
CA GLU A 22 -8.13 -2.03 3.19
C GLU A 22 -7.80 -2.75 1.88
N GLU A 23 -8.65 -2.65 0.86
CA GLU A 23 -8.43 -3.23 -0.47
C GLU A 23 -7.23 -2.59 -1.17
N GLU A 24 -7.12 -1.26 -1.12
CA GLU A 24 -6.00 -0.52 -1.70
C GLU A 24 -4.67 -0.85 -1.00
N TRP A 25 -4.70 -0.95 0.33
CA TRP A 25 -3.57 -1.43 1.12
C TRP A 25 -3.18 -2.87 0.77
N GLY A 26 -4.16 -3.76 0.60
CA GLY A 26 -3.97 -5.14 0.18
C GLY A 26 -3.34 -5.24 -1.21
N LEU A 27 -3.76 -4.38 -2.15
CA LEU A 27 -3.15 -4.29 -3.47
C LEU A 27 -1.69 -3.84 -3.38
N ALA A 28 -1.38 -2.79 -2.60
CA ALA A 28 0.00 -2.35 -2.39
C ALA A 28 0.88 -3.45 -1.79
N GLN A 29 0.36 -4.21 -0.82
CA GLN A 29 1.03 -5.38 -0.26
C GLN A 29 1.29 -6.47 -1.31
N TRP A 30 0.30 -6.77 -2.15
CA TRP A 30 0.39 -7.77 -3.19
C TRP A 30 1.42 -7.37 -4.25
N LEU A 31 1.39 -6.11 -4.69
CA LEU A 31 2.32 -5.57 -5.67
C LEU A 31 3.78 -5.68 -5.21
N ILE A 32 4.08 -5.24 -3.98
CA ILE A 32 5.44 -5.33 -3.43
C ILE A 32 5.93 -6.77 -3.30
N LYS A 33 5.03 -7.72 -3.02
CA LYS A 33 5.39 -9.14 -2.86
C LYS A 33 5.55 -9.90 -4.18
N ASN A 34 4.78 -9.54 -5.20
CA ASN A 34 4.64 -10.36 -6.41
C ASN A 34 5.19 -9.70 -7.68
N VAL A 35 5.46 -8.39 -7.65
CA VAL A 35 5.91 -7.63 -8.81
C VAL A 35 7.36 -7.21 -8.61
N GLY A 36 8.22 -7.48 -9.61
CA GLY A 36 9.60 -7.04 -9.60
C GLY A 36 9.69 -5.51 -9.64
N HIS A 37 10.77 -4.94 -9.09
CA HIS A 37 10.94 -3.48 -8.98
C HIS A 37 10.70 -2.72 -10.30
N THR A 38 11.13 -3.29 -11.44
CA THR A 38 10.93 -2.67 -12.76
C THR A 38 9.45 -2.59 -13.13
N GLN A 39 8.71 -3.70 -13.04
CA GLN A 39 7.29 -3.72 -13.38
C GLN A 39 6.44 -2.92 -12.38
N LEU A 40 6.87 -2.88 -11.10
CA LEU A 40 6.22 -2.07 -10.08
C LEU A 40 6.34 -0.58 -10.40
N ASN A 41 7.54 -0.12 -10.78
CA ASN A 41 7.75 1.26 -11.19
C ASN A 41 6.97 1.62 -12.45
N GLU A 42 6.90 0.74 -13.44
CA GLU A 42 6.05 0.95 -14.63
C GLU A 42 4.58 1.07 -14.24
N TYR A 43 4.08 0.18 -13.37
CA TYR A 43 2.71 0.23 -12.87
C TYR A 43 2.39 1.53 -12.13
N LEU A 44 3.27 1.97 -11.24
CA LEU A 44 3.09 3.22 -10.47
C LEU A 44 3.14 4.48 -11.35
N ASN A 45 3.77 4.41 -12.53
CA ASN A 45 3.79 5.49 -13.50
C ASN A 45 2.56 5.52 -14.42
N LEU A 46 1.68 4.52 -14.36
CA LEU A 46 0.45 4.53 -15.15
C LEU A 46 -0.51 5.60 -14.60
N PRO A 47 -1.17 6.40 -15.45
CA PRO A 47 -2.12 7.45 -15.05
C PRO A 47 -3.45 6.92 -14.46
N ILE A 48 -3.45 5.65 -14.06
CA ILE A 48 -4.56 4.91 -13.46
C ILE A 48 -4.41 4.91 -11.93
N VAL A 49 -3.17 5.01 -11.43
CA VAL A 49 -2.85 5.22 -10.02
C VAL A 49 -2.98 6.72 -9.78
N ARG A 50 -4.03 7.16 -9.08
CA ARG A 50 -4.31 8.57 -8.77
C ARG A 50 -3.62 9.02 -7.50
#